data_AF-A0A6N8JMR4-F1
#
_entry.id   AF-A0A6N8JMR4-F1
#
_cell.length_a   1.000
_cell.length_b   1.000
_cell.length_c   1.000
_cell.angle_alpha   90.00
_cell.angle_beta   90.00
_cell.angle_gamma   90.00
#
_symmetry.space_group_name_H-M   'P 1'
#
loop_
_entity.id
_entity.type
_entity.pdbx_description
1 polymer ?
#
loop_
_entity_poly.entity_id
_entity_poly.type
_entity_poly.pdbx_seq_one_letter_code
_entity_poly.pdbx_strand_id
1 'polypeptide(L)'
;MKDMLAAFDADAFLSALSLALTLPDICGARMCPHEKSSSKRYETWFDQYVAPSYRNSPEAHGCYFNGRDCYQLRCVFLHEGSNALHPKKKKSIYHIAQFRIFEKSSEIAVDHIGRQWPSDDPEATFAQVDLDLRRFLHSIESGVERFLEDYPDANKYCPVRGPEAVHYSPILDFRS
;
A
#
# COMPACT_ATOMS: atom_id res chain seq x y z
N MET A 1 -8.06 -10.10 -2.51
CA MET A 1 -7.36 -9.80 -3.78
C MET A 1 -8.36 -9.69 -4.93
N LYS A 2 -9.23 -10.68 -5.17
CA LYS A 2 -10.27 -10.63 -6.22
C LYS A 2 -11.11 -9.34 -6.23
N ASP A 3 -11.59 -8.88 -5.08
CA ASP A 3 -12.41 -7.64 -5.02
C ASP A 3 -11.62 -6.38 -5.41
N MET A 4 -10.33 -6.32 -5.07
CA MET A 4 -9.45 -5.21 -5.43
C MET A 4 -9.27 -5.11 -6.94
N LEU A 5 -9.02 -6.25 -7.60
CA LEU A 5 -8.88 -6.30 -9.05
C LEU A 5 -10.22 -6.08 -9.77
N ALA A 6 -11.31 -6.68 -9.27
CA ALA A 6 -12.64 -6.47 -9.82
C ALA A 6 -13.08 -4.99 -9.74
N ALA A 7 -12.73 -4.30 -8.64
CA ALA A 7 -12.96 -2.86 -8.53
C ALA A 7 -12.15 -2.08 -9.56
N PHE A 8 -10.89 -2.46 -9.82
CA PHE A 8 -10.07 -1.81 -10.85
C PHE A 8 -10.62 -2.04 -12.26
N ASP A 9 -11.01 -3.28 -12.59
CA ASP A 9 -11.57 -3.63 -13.91
C ASP A 9 -12.94 -2.98 -14.18
N ALA A 10 -13.64 -2.58 -13.13
CA ALA A 10 -14.89 -1.82 -13.20
C ALA A 10 -14.68 -0.28 -13.11
N ASP A 11 -13.45 0.20 -13.28
CA ASP A 11 -13.04 1.61 -13.16
C ASP A 11 -13.36 2.26 -11.79
N ALA A 12 -13.64 1.45 -10.76
CA ALA A 12 -13.83 1.89 -9.38
C ALA A 12 -12.46 2.08 -8.68
N PHE A 13 -11.62 2.95 -9.24
CA PHE A 13 -10.21 3.10 -8.86
C PHE A 13 -9.98 3.48 -7.40
N LEU A 14 -10.83 4.34 -6.84
CA LEU A 14 -10.74 4.71 -5.42
C LEU A 14 -11.05 3.52 -4.51
N SER A 15 -11.99 2.66 -4.89
CA SER A 15 -12.31 1.42 -4.16
C SER A 15 -11.15 0.43 -4.25
N ALA A 16 -10.59 0.22 -5.45
CA ALA A 16 -9.43 -0.63 -5.66
C ALA A 16 -8.23 -0.15 -4.82
N LEU A 17 -7.92 1.15 -4.87
CA LEU A 17 -6.84 1.75 -4.11
C LEU A 17 -7.08 1.67 -2.59
N SER A 18 -8.32 1.89 -2.13
CA SER A 18 -8.66 1.78 -0.71
C SER A 18 -8.41 0.37 -0.18
N LEU A 19 -8.81 -0.65 -0.94
CA LEU A 19 -8.53 -2.05 -0.61
C LEU A 19 -7.03 -2.33 -0.60
N ALA A 20 -6.30 -1.85 -1.61
CA ALA A 20 -4.86 -2.04 -1.73
C ALA A 20 -4.08 -1.41 -0.56
N LEU A 21 -4.46 -0.20 -0.12
CA LEU A 21 -3.85 0.47 1.03
C LEU A 21 -4.25 -0.16 2.37
N THR A 22 -5.33 -0.95 2.43
CA THR A 22 -5.77 -1.63 3.65
C THR A 22 -5.10 -2.99 3.87
N LEU A 23 -4.75 -3.70 2.79
CA LEU A 23 -4.15 -5.04 2.87
C LEU A 23 -2.86 -5.09 3.73
N PRO A 24 -1.91 -4.14 3.63
CA PRO A 24 -0.73 -4.14 4.49
C PRO A 24 -1.05 -4.02 6.00
N ASP A 25 -2.11 -3.31 6.40
CA ASP A 25 -2.54 -3.27 7.82
C ASP A 25 -2.99 -4.65 8.29
N ILE A 26 -3.78 -5.36 7.47
CA ILE A 26 -4.30 -6.70 7.79
C ILE A 26 -3.14 -7.70 7.88
N CYS A 27 -2.30 -7.75 6.85
CA CYS A 27 -1.20 -8.69 6.79
C CYS A 27 -0.13 -8.38 7.85
N GLY A 28 0.21 -7.11 8.07
CA GLY A 28 1.13 -6.69 9.13
C GLY A 28 0.62 -7.03 10.53
N ALA A 29 -0.69 -6.95 10.78
CA ALA A 29 -1.28 -7.38 12.05
C ALA A 29 -1.11 -8.88 12.30
N ARG A 30 -1.14 -9.70 11.25
CA ARG A 30 -0.91 -11.16 11.33
C ARG A 30 0.57 -11.51 11.45
N MET A 31 1.43 -10.79 10.72
CA MET A 31 2.87 -11.01 10.72
C MET A 31 3.53 -10.60 12.05
N CYS A 32 3.04 -9.52 12.66
CA CYS A 32 3.62 -8.92 13.86
C CYS A 32 2.57 -8.76 14.97
N PRO A 33 2.01 -9.85 15.54
CA PRO A 33 0.87 -9.79 16.46
C PRO A 33 1.18 -9.08 17.79
N HIS A 34 2.45 -9.03 18.19
CA HIS A 34 2.88 -8.39 19.44
C HIS A 34 3.31 -6.93 19.28
N GLU A 35 3.49 -6.44 18.05
CA GLU A 35 3.79 -5.03 17.80
C GLU A 35 2.51 -4.20 17.95
N LYS A 36 2.57 -3.20 18.83
CA LYS A 36 1.42 -2.35 19.18
C LYS A 36 1.22 -1.21 18.19
N SER A 37 2.28 -0.80 17.51
CA SER A 37 2.24 0.28 16.53
C SER A 37 1.71 -0.23 15.19
N SER A 38 0.52 0.23 14.79
CA SER A 38 -0.04 -0.05 13.46
C SER A 38 0.92 0.36 12.34
N SER A 39 1.54 1.53 12.46
CA SER A 39 2.54 2.02 11.50
C SER A 39 3.72 1.07 11.34
N LYS A 40 4.29 0.56 12.44
CA LYS A 40 5.43 -0.37 12.36
C LYS A 40 5.04 -1.67 11.69
N ARG A 41 3.88 -2.25 12.05
CA ARG A 41 3.39 -3.49 11.42
C ARG A 41 3.18 -3.32 9.92
N TYR A 42 2.58 -2.20 9.52
CA TYR A 42 2.38 -1.84 8.12
C TYR A 42 3.72 -1.70 7.40
N GLU A 43 4.61 -0.87 7.95
CA GLU A 43 5.94 -0.59 7.38
C GLU A 43 6.73 -1.89 7.20
N THR A 44 6.80 -2.73 8.22
CA THR A 44 7.52 -4.01 8.16
C THR A 44 6.95 -4.94 7.08
N TRP A 45 5.62 -5.09 7.00
CA TRP A 45 5.03 -5.95 5.98
C TRP A 45 5.28 -5.42 4.57
N PHE A 46 5.06 -4.11 4.37
CA PHE A 46 5.24 -3.50 3.06
C PHE A 46 6.69 -3.54 2.62
N ASP A 47 7.64 -3.25 3.52
CA ASP A 47 9.08 -3.29 3.21
C ASP A 47 9.57 -4.69 2.84
N GLN A 48 9.00 -5.72 3.47
CA GLN A 48 9.35 -7.11 3.18
C GLN A 48 8.73 -7.58 1.86
N TYR A 49 7.44 -7.31 1.64
CA TYR A 49 6.68 -7.96 0.57
C TYR A 49 6.40 -7.10 -0.65
N VAL A 50 6.54 -5.77 -0.59
CA VAL A 50 6.10 -4.89 -1.69
C VAL A 50 7.20 -3.92 -2.11
N ALA A 51 7.90 -3.30 -1.16
CA ALA A 51 8.97 -2.34 -1.44
C ALA A 51 10.05 -2.85 -2.41
N PRO A 52 10.44 -4.15 -2.44
CA PRO A 52 11.42 -4.64 -3.41
C PRO A 52 11.02 -4.41 -4.88
N SER A 53 9.72 -4.30 -5.18
CA SER A 53 9.20 -3.96 -6.51
C SER A 53 9.42 -2.51 -6.91
N TYR A 54 9.86 -1.64 -5.99
CA TYR A 54 10.11 -0.20 -6.20
C TYR A 54 11.60 0.15 -6.07
N ARG A 55 12.48 -0.70 -6.63
CA ARG A 55 13.91 -0.41 -6.78
C ARG A 55 14.20 0.11 -8.19
N ASN A 56 15.17 1.00 -8.31
CA ASN A 56 15.63 1.50 -9.62
C ASN A 56 16.40 0.43 -10.40
N SER A 57 17.10 -0.45 -9.69
CA SER A 57 17.77 -1.64 -10.23
C SER A 57 17.85 -2.72 -9.16
N PRO A 58 18.11 -3.98 -9.51
CA PRO A 58 18.29 -5.07 -8.54
C PRO A 58 19.39 -4.79 -7.50
N GLU A 59 20.44 -4.06 -7.91
CA GLU A 59 21.62 -3.74 -7.10
C GLU A 59 21.44 -2.47 -6.24
N ALA A 60 20.38 -1.68 -6.50
CA ALA A 60 20.12 -0.46 -5.76
C ALA A 60 19.95 -0.74 -4.26
N HIS A 61 20.67 -0.01 -3.43
CA HIS A 61 20.68 -0.18 -1.97
C HIS A 61 19.43 0.38 -1.26
N GLY A 62 18.38 0.69 -2.00
CA GLY A 62 17.14 1.24 -1.45
C GLY A 62 16.00 1.24 -2.46
N CYS A 63 14.78 1.35 -1.93
CA CYS A 63 13.55 1.48 -2.70
C CYS A 63 13.15 2.96 -2.75
N TYR A 64 12.72 3.45 -3.90
CA TYR A 64 12.24 4.84 -4.00
C TYR A 64 10.86 5.02 -3.37
N PHE A 65 10.11 3.95 -3.17
CA PHE A 65 8.85 3.95 -2.45
C PHE A 65 8.83 2.79 -1.46
N ASN A 66 8.71 3.10 -0.17
CA ASN A 66 8.80 2.13 0.92
C ASN A 66 7.55 2.14 1.81
N GLY A 67 7.55 1.28 2.83
CA GLY A 67 6.44 1.10 3.74
C GLY A 67 6.07 2.36 4.50
N ARG A 68 7.05 3.23 4.79
CA ARG A 68 6.80 4.49 5.50
C ARG A 68 6.10 5.49 4.59
N ASP A 69 6.52 5.60 3.33
CA ASP A 69 5.86 6.43 2.32
C ASP A 69 4.42 5.94 2.09
N CYS A 70 4.24 4.63 1.93
CA CYS A 70 2.94 4.02 1.70
C CYS A 70 2.00 4.12 2.92
N TYR A 71 2.51 3.96 4.14
CA TYR A 71 1.72 4.17 5.36
C TYR A 71 1.24 5.61 5.46
N GLN A 72 2.12 6.57 5.16
CA GLN A 72 1.76 7.98 5.19
C GLN A 72 0.71 8.31 4.12
N LEU A 73 0.80 7.72 2.93
CA LEU A 73 -0.20 7.80 1.86
C LEU A 73 -1.54 7.22 2.30
N ARG A 74 -1.52 6.01 2.87
CA ARG A 74 -2.71 5.37 3.45
C ARG A 74 -3.40 6.27 4.47
N CYS A 75 -2.65 6.91 5.38
CA CYS A 75 -3.25 7.83 6.35
C CYS A 75 -3.96 9.01 5.70
N VAL A 76 -3.31 9.72 4.79
CA VAL A 76 -3.89 10.94 4.18
C VAL A 76 -5.02 10.60 3.21
N PHE A 77 -4.90 9.48 2.50
CA PHE A 77 -5.93 9.04 1.56
C PHE A 77 -7.19 8.56 2.28
N LEU A 78 -7.06 7.64 3.25
CA LEU A 78 -8.23 7.03 3.91
C LEU A 78 -8.88 7.91 4.98
N HIS A 79 -8.12 8.78 5.65
CA HIS A 79 -8.65 9.59 6.76
C HIS A 79 -8.89 11.06 6.39
N GLU A 80 -8.18 11.58 5.38
CA GLU A 80 -8.25 12.99 5.00
C GLU A 80 -8.77 13.19 3.56
N GLY A 81 -8.91 12.12 2.76
CA GLY A 81 -9.29 12.23 1.35
C GLY A 81 -8.26 12.96 0.49
N SER A 82 -6.99 12.96 0.91
CA SER A 82 -5.90 13.75 0.34
C SER A 82 -4.78 12.86 -0.19
N ASN A 83 -3.97 13.41 -1.09
CA ASN A 83 -2.72 12.82 -1.58
C ASN A 83 -1.49 13.64 -1.16
N ALA A 84 -1.69 14.70 -0.38
CA ALA A 84 -0.63 15.49 0.22
C ALA A 84 -0.12 14.78 1.46
N LEU A 85 1.11 14.29 1.39
CA LEU A 85 1.78 13.64 2.50
C LEU A 85 2.17 14.69 3.55
N HIS A 86 2.51 14.25 4.76
CA HIS A 86 2.95 15.12 5.85
C HIS A 86 4.50 15.17 5.94
N PRO A 87 5.22 15.95 5.08
CA PRO A 87 6.69 16.00 5.08
C PRO A 87 7.25 16.63 6.36
N LYS A 88 6.49 17.54 7.00
CA LYS A 88 6.88 18.23 8.24
C LYS A 88 7.13 17.28 9.42
N LYS A 89 6.62 16.04 9.36
CA LYS A 89 6.90 15.01 10.37
C LYS A 89 8.13 14.15 10.03
N LYS A 90 8.87 14.48 8.95
CA LYS A 90 9.99 13.69 8.38
C LYS A 90 9.63 12.21 8.12
N LYS A 91 8.35 11.96 7.83
CA LYS A 91 7.82 10.61 7.63
C LYS A 91 7.93 10.16 6.17
N SER A 92 7.90 11.08 5.22
CA SER A 92 8.18 10.80 3.82
C SER A 92 9.04 11.92 3.26
N ILE A 93 9.85 11.59 2.25
CA ILE A 93 10.56 12.59 1.44
C ILE A 93 9.63 13.27 0.45
N TYR A 94 8.47 12.66 0.17
CA TYR A 94 7.49 13.15 -0.79
C TYR A 94 6.51 14.11 -0.12
N HIS A 95 6.14 15.14 -0.88
CA HIS A 95 5.09 16.10 -0.55
C HIS A 95 3.75 15.61 -1.10
N ILE A 96 3.77 14.98 -2.27
CA ILE A 96 2.59 14.41 -2.92
C ILE A 96 2.91 12.99 -3.39
N ALA A 97 1.98 12.07 -3.20
CA ALA A 97 1.97 10.76 -3.85
C ALA A 97 0.65 10.55 -4.58
N GLN A 98 0.68 10.45 -5.91
CA GLN A 98 -0.53 10.25 -6.73
C GLN A 98 -0.44 8.96 -7.53
N PHE A 99 -1.60 8.53 -8.04
CA PHE A 99 -1.70 7.39 -8.92
C PHE A 99 -2.09 7.83 -10.32
N ARG A 100 -1.43 7.22 -11.31
CA ARG A 100 -1.71 7.40 -12.73
C ARG A 100 -2.26 6.11 -13.30
N ILE A 101 -3.14 6.25 -14.27
CA ILE A 101 -3.78 5.14 -14.96
C ILE A 101 -3.36 5.27 -16.42
N PHE A 102 -2.72 4.22 -16.94
CA PHE A 102 -2.28 4.17 -18.32
C PHE A 102 -3.19 3.21 -19.10
N GLU A 103 -3.44 3.53 -20.37
CA GLU A 103 -4.13 2.60 -21.28
C GLU A 103 -3.31 1.31 -21.44
N LYS A 104 -3.99 0.19 -21.74
CA LYS A 104 -3.43 -1.17 -21.81
C LYS A 104 -2.26 -1.36 -22.81
N SER A 105 -1.82 -0.33 -23.52
CA SER A 105 -0.91 -0.42 -24.67
C SER A 105 0.57 -0.11 -24.41
N SER A 106 0.98 0.29 -23.20
CA SER A 106 2.41 0.36 -22.89
C SER A 106 2.79 -0.75 -21.92
N GLU A 107 3.55 -1.73 -22.40
CA GLU A 107 4.15 -2.85 -21.64
C GLU A 107 5.13 -2.41 -20.53
N ILE A 108 5.18 -1.11 -20.22
CA ILE A 108 6.07 -0.52 -19.23
C ILE A 108 5.21 0.36 -18.32
N ALA A 109 4.86 -0.17 -17.16
CA ALA A 109 4.34 0.62 -16.06
C ALA A 109 5.45 1.57 -15.58
N VAL A 110 5.35 2.85 -15.96
CA VAL A 110 6.35 3.88 -15.63
C VAL A 110 5.87 4.69 -14.43
N ASP A 111 6.41 4.36 -13.26
CA ASP A 111 6.37 5.28 -12.13
C ASP A 111 7.25 6.49 -12.45
N HIS A 112 6.82 7.67 -12.05
CA HIS A 112 7.55 8.91 -12.27
C HIS A 112 7.86 9.58 -10.92
N ILE A 113 9.13 9.98 -10.75
CA ILE A 113 9.57 10.70 -9.56
C ILE A 113 9.94 12.11 -10.00
N GLY A 114 9.13 13.08 -9.59
CA GLY A 114 9.37 14.49 -9.85
C GLY A 114 10.04 15.17 -8.67
N ARG A 115 11.07 15.98 -8.92
CA ARG A 115 11.52 17.01 -7.97
C ARG A 115 11.41 18.37 -8.64
N GLN A 116 10.77 19.29 -7.96
CA GLN A 116 10.61 20.68 -8.40
C GLN A 116 11.24 21.60 -7.36
N TRP A 117 11.79 22.72 -7.83
CA TRP A 117 12.20 23.85 -7.01
C TRP A 117 11.13 24.94 -7.16
N PRO A 118 10.14 25.00 -6.26
CA PRO A 118 9.04 25.96 -6.36
C PRO A 118 9.49 27.43 -6.17
N SER A 119 10.75 27.69 -5.86
CA SER A 119 11.32 29.02 -5.64
C SER A 119 12.84 29.04 -5.84
N ASP A 120 13.43 30.24 -5.88
CA ASP A 120 14.89 30.46 -5.86
C ASP A 120 15.56 30.05 -4.52
N ASP A 121 14.78 29.61 -3.53
CA ASP A 121 15.29 29.00 -2.30
C ASP A 121 15.79 27.57 -2.59
N PRO A 122 17.11 27.31 -2.55
CA PRO A 122 17.67 25.99 -2.83
C PRO A 122 17.31 24.93 -1.78
N GLU A 123 16.79 25.33 -0.61
CA GLU A 123 16.33 24.41 0.44
C GLU A 123 14.85 24.01 0.27
N ALA A 124 14.07 24.78 -0.50
CA ALA A 124 12.68 24.45 -0.81
C ALA A 124 12.63 23.42 -1.94
N THR A 125 12.78 22.13 -1.61
CA THR A 125 12.60 21.04 -2.60
C THR A 125 11.19 20.46 -2.48
N PHE A 126 10.39 20.55 -3.55
CA PHE A 126 9.11 19.85 -3.65
C PHE A 126 9.33 18.50 -4.34
N ALA A 127 8.94 17.41 -3.69
CA ALA A 127 9.12 16.06 -4.21
C ALA A 127 7.75 15.40 -4.41
N GLN A 128 7.55 14.79 -5.57
CA GLN A 128 6.34 14.07 -5.94
C GLN A 128 6.70 12.67 -6.45
N VAL A 129 5.88 11.70 -6.06
CA VAL A 129 5.87 10.38 -6.68
C VAL A 129 4.54 10.14 -7.37
N ASP A 130 4.61 9.72 -8.62
CA ASP A 130 3.50 9.29 -9.45
C ASP A 130 3.64 7.78 -9.66
N LEU A 131 2.73 7.00 -9.08
CA LEU A 131 2.73 5.55 -9.19
C LEU A 131 1.73 5.08 -10.24
N ASP A 132 2.08 4.09 -11.05
CA ASP A 132 1.12 3.36 -11.88
C ASP A 132 0.17 2.58 -10.96
N LEU A 133 -1.14 2.88 -11.02
CA LEU A 133 -2.14 2.23 -10.18
C LEU A 133 -2.19 0.72 -10.44
N ARG A 134 -2.20 0.30 -11.71
CA ARG A 134 -2.26 -1.12 -12.07
C ARG A 134 -1.04 -1.84 -11.49
N ARG A 135 0.16 -1.30 -11.67
CA ARG A 135 1.39 -1.86 -11.11
C ARG A 135 1.34 -1.94 -9.58
N PHE A 136 0.83 -0.89 -8.93
CA PHE A 136 0.71 -0.86 -7.47
C PHE A 136 -0.22 -1.98 -6.98
N LEU A 137 -1.40 -2.16 -7.59
CA LEU A 137 -2.32 -3.22 -7.25
C LEU A 137 -1.71 -4.62 -7.44
N HIS A 138 -1.00 -4.86 -8.55
CA HIS A 138 -0.31 -6.14 -8.77
C HIS A 138 0.81 -6.37 -7.76
N SER A 139 1.55 -5.31 -7.40
CA SER A 139 2.62 -5.42 -6.40
C SER A 139 2.06 -5.78 -5.01
N ILE A 140 0.89 -5.23 -4.65
CA ILE A 140 0.17 -5.61 -3.42
C ILE A 140 -0.30 -7.07 -3.50
N GLU A 141 -0.92 -7.48 -4.61
CA GLU A 141 -1.36 -8.86 -4.82
C GLU A 141 -0.21 -9.86 -4.68
N SER A 142 0.86 -9.69 -5.45
CA SER A 142 2.03 -10.57 -5.37
C SER A 142 2.71 -10.52 -4.00
N GLY A 143 2.64 -9.39 -3.30
CA GLY A 143 3.12 -9.27 -1.92
C GLY A 143 2.29 -10.10 -0.95
N VAL A 144 0.97 -10.10 -1.08
CA VAL A 144 0.06 -10.94 -0.28
C VAL A 144 0.27 -12.43 -0.60
N GLU A 145 0.45 -12.80 -1.87
CA GLU A 145 0.74 -14.19 -2.26
C GLU A 145 2.00 -14.72 -1.58
N ARG A 146 3.12 -14.00 -1.71
CA ARG A 146 4.39 -14.35 -1.01
C ARG A 146 4.24 -14.39 0.50
N PHE A 147 3.50 -13.44 1.08
CA PHE A 147 3.21 -13.44 2.50
C PHE A 147 2.46 -14.72 2.94
N LEU A 148 1.53 -15.21 2.13
CA LEU A 148 0.80 -16.44 2.43
C LEU A 148 1.64 -17.71 2.22
N GLU A 149 2.68 -17.66 1.39
CA GLU A 149 3.68 -18.73 1.30
C GLU A 149 4.51 -18.84 2.59
N ASP A 150 4.96 -17.71 3.13
CA ASP A 150 5.71 -17.64 4.39
C ASP A 150 4.83 -17.90 5.63
N TYR A 151 3.56 -17.47 5.57
CA TYR A 151 2.60 -17.55 6.67
C TYR A 151 1.29 -18.22 6.21
N PRO A 152 1.30 -19.54 5.92
CA PRO A 152 0.13 -20.25 5.37
C PRO A 152 -1.09 -20.25 6.30
N ASP A 153 -0.87 -20.10 7.60
CA ASP A 153 -1.93 -20.01 8.60
C ASP A 153 -2.54 -18.59 8.69
N ALA A 154 -1.94 -17.57 8.08
CA ALA A 154 -2.45 -16.20 8.15
C ALA A 154 -3.78 -16.02 7.40
N ASN A 155 -4.07 -16.89 6.42
CA ASN A 155 -5.36 -16.94 5.74
C ASN A 155 -6.37 -17.86 6.43
N LYS A 156 -5.91 -18.70 7.37
CA LYS A 156 -6.82 -19.50 8.18
C LYS A 156 -7.54 -18.55 9.12
N TYR A 157 -8.86 -18.69 9.17
CA TYR A 157 -9.63 -18.08 10.23
C TYR A 157 -9.10 -18.66 11.55
N CYS A 158 -8.40 -17.84 12.34
CA CYS A 158 -7.95 -18.23 13.66
C CYS A 158 -9.05 -17.77 14.63
N PRO A 159 -10.02 -18.62 15.00
CA PRO A 159 -10.94 -18.26 16.07
C PRO A 159 -10.07 -18.02 17.30
N VAL A 160 -10.11 -16.80 17.83
CA VAL A 160 -9.54 -16.49 19.14
C VAL A 160 -10.04 -17.59 20.09
N ARG A 161 -9.15 -18.41 20.65
CA ARG A 161 -9.56 -19.44 21.60
C ARG A 161 -9.93 -18.76 22.91
N GLY A 162 -11.22 -18.72 23.24
CA GLY A 162 -11.72 -18.14 24.50
C GLY A 162 -13.22 -17.84 24.46
N PRO A 163 -13.84 -17.51 25.62
CA PRO A 163 -15.27 -17.22 25.73
C PRO A 163 -15.73 -15.95 24.99
N GLU A 164 -14.81 -15.17 24.43
CA GLU A 164 -15.09 -13.98 23.60
C GLU A 164 -15.14 -14.29 22.08
N ALA A 165 -15.06 -15.56 21.69
CA ALA A 165 -15.06 -16.01 20.31
C ALA A 165 -16.46 -15.94 19.66
N VAL A 166 -17.03 -14.75 19.53
CA VAL A 166 -18.20 -14.52 18.70
C VAL A 166 -17.80 -13.57 17.58
N HIS A 167 -17.50 -14.14 16.42
CA HIS A 167 -17.36 -13.36 15.20
C HIS A 167 -18.20 -14.01 14.10
N TYR A 168 -19.25 -13.29 13.73
CA TYR A 168 -19.97 -13.49 12.47
C TYR A 168 -19.05 -13.09 11.32
N SER A 169 -19.21 -13.75 10.16
CA SER A 169 -18.65 -13.20 8.92
C SER A 169 -19.11 -11.74 8.79
N PRO A 170 -18.23 -10.78 8.50
CA PRO A 170 -18.61 -9.38 8.37
C PRO A 170 -19.60 -9.16 7.22
N ILE A 171 -19.67 -10.11 6.28
CA ILE A 171 -20.62 -10.13 5.19
C ILE A 171 -21.40 -11.45 5.26
N LEU A 172 -22.72 -11.35 5.39
CA LEU A 172 -23.64 -12.46 5.19
C LEU A 172 -24.35 -12.23 3.85
N ASP A 173 -24.04 -13.07 2.87
CA ASP A 173 -24.67 -12.99 1.55
C ASP A 173 -25.82 -13.99 1.46
N PHE A 174 -27.04 -13.47 1.37
CA PHE A 174 -28.27 -14.26 1.26
C PHE A 174 -28.83 -14.28 -0.17
N ARG A 175 -28.08 -13.76 -1.15
CA ARG A 175 -28.51 -13.79 -2.55
C ARG A 175 -28.43 -15.23 -3.05
N SER A 176 -29.54 -15.69 -3.66
CA SER A 176 -29.69 -17.00 -4.31
C SER A 176 -29.08 -17.02 -5.70
#